data_AF-A0A226DKM2-F1
#
_entry.id   AF-A0A226DKM2-F1
#
_cell.length_a   1.000
_cell.length_b   1.000
_cell.length_c   1.000
_cell.angle_alpha   90.00
_cell.angle_beta   90.00
_cell.angle_gamma   90.00
#
_symmetry.space_group_name_H-M   'P 1'
#
loop_
_entity.id
_entity.type
_entity.pdbx_description
1 polymer ?
#
loop_
_entity_poly.entity_id
_entity_poly.type
_entity_poly.pdbx_seq_one_letter_code
_entity_poly.pdbx_strand_id
1 'polypeptide(L)'
;MRHYFRFVLALFFYTMPAGSSWIELIDRKNAPRSTGFQVLDTDQYPALHRNRDSNVSNIEQVSNPNVDRQLVPAQSQELDNLNRFGDEDEVSCRSEEHAKIVFVFDGKYPFYSRNPDRVHSEFYIQLAQNNRQTLLIDNMYDLFHHISIGVTSYSDWKTTNEDLLYCYKFKHQKLNPGLLYTEIYPDNAFPQNGTEGWDSVLNAVLYTAMDGNMDWGNGKKVVIFVSNKKWKWEGDSNNHKGPEYQLPSITKDMMGDNRNKFCDYKPISKKLFFDLTENYKIIGLLTPKGSDPANNFFNNPPKNKENYKMLRISGTDTDGAKSIETVLFPALRKYLCTCKVVYEFALVVDATMTFIEPIIRKLSRENKNSKFHLTTFADYPTEENGNLNGSFCYKYVMTTSNVDDFLDAIKSIDSTFGGHDEDESSLTALLYTATEPKINWTLGSTPHTNKVVKLIAIATDAYYKSHDNIPENAGPEYNYPVPNGYADCTYGPPKLRTLFDLLRKEKIYLIRFIYGYYTSNDWDKEFDKNTYHGWSSNSEGDEKAIKTLGEGIDAHAHFICNP
;
A
#
# COMPACT_ATOMS: atom_id res chain seq x y z
N MET A 1 31.00 42.09 -11.50
CA MET A 1 29.73 41.33 -11.66
C MET A 1 28.60 42.09 -10.98
N ARG A 2 28.14 43.15 -11.64
CA ARG A 2 26.90 43.87 -11.37
C ARG A 2 25.91 43.45 -12.46
N HIS A 3 24.64 43.36 -12.11
CA HIS A 3 23.48 42.92 -12.91
C HIS A 3 23.11 41.44 -12.75
N TYR A 4 22.23 41.15 -11.77
CA TYR A 4 20.98 40.39 -11.95
C TYR A 4 20.14 40.41 -10.65
N PHE A 5 19.89 41.61 -10.11
CA PHE A 5 19.06 41.83 -8.92
C PHE A 5 17.96 42.84 -9.24
N ARG A 6 17.00 42.43 -10.08
CA ARG A 6 15.75 43.15 -10.36
C ARG A 6 14.71 42.15 -10.87
N PHE A 7 13.98 41.47 -9.98
CA PHE A 7 12.57 41.06 -10.21
C PHE A 7 11.93 40.44 -8.94
N VAL A 8 11.99 41.16 -7.82
CA VAL A 8 11.09 40.97 -6.67
C VAL A 8 10.59 42.36 -6.29
N LEU A 9 9.41 42.75 -6.77
CA LEU A 9 8.43 43.67 -6.14
C LEU A 9 7.36 44.09 -7.17
N ALA A 10 6.29 43.30 -7.26
CA ALA A 10 4.97 43.65 -7.80
C ALA A 10 4.13 42.36 -7.60
N LEU A 11 3.06 42.26 -6.81
CA LEU A 11 2.15 43.21 -6.20
C LEU A 11 1.55 42.52 -4.96
N PHE A 12 1.61 43.19 -3.81
CA PHE A 12 0.59 43.07 -2.77
C PHE A 12 -0.60 43.95 -3.17
N PHE A 13 -1.76 43.65 -2.58
CA PHE A 13 -3.09 44.29 -2.66
C PHE A 13 -4.05 43.70 -3.69
N TYR A 14 -5.05 42.95 -3.22
CA TYR A 14 -6.46 43.38 -3.23
C TYR A 14 -7.33 42.52 -2.28
N THR A 15 -7.75 43.17 -1.18
CA THR A 15 -9.05 43.11 -0.46
C THR A 15 -9.61 41.80 0.13
N MET A 16 -9.66 41.74 1.47
CA MET A 16 -10.77 41.15 2.26
C MET A 16 -12.05 42.02 2.15
N PRO A 17 -13.23 41.46 2.45
CA PRO A 17 -13.84 41.79 3.74
C PRO A 17 -14.53 40.62 4.47
N ALA A 18 -14.72 40.87 5.77
CA ALA A 18 -15.31 40.03 6.80
C ALA A 18 -16.81 39.71 6.61
N GLY A 19 -17.25 38.64 7.28
CA GLY A 19 -18.67 38.30 7.42
C GLY A 19 -18.88 37.11 8.36
N SER A 20 -18.97 37.40 9.66
CA SER A 20 -19.48 36.51 10.72
C SER A 20 -20.99 36.27 10.54
N SER A 21 -21.45 35.02 10.67
CA SER A 21 -22.83 34.67 11.00
C SER A 21 -22.96 33.24 11.53
N TRP A 22 -23.73 33.13 12.59
CA TRP A 22 -24.17 31.97 13.34
C TRP A 22 -24.95 30.94 12.49
N ILE A 23 -24.80 29.63 12.76
CA ILE A 23 -25.82 28.61 12.51
C ILE A 23 -25.85 27.60 13.69
N GLU A 24 -26.85 27.82 14.54
CA GLU A 24 -27.84 26.87 15.07
C GLU A 24 -27.53 25.36 15.10
N LEU A 25 -27.48 24.83 16.33
CA LEU A 25 -27.67 23.42 16.68
C LEU A 25 -29.11 22.99 16.36
N ILE A 26 -29.27 22.02 15.44
CA ILE A 26 -30.50 21.23 15.32
C ILE A 26 -30.15 19.74 15.33
N ASP A 27 -30.68 19.09 16.35
CA ASP A 27 -30.81 17.65 16.55
C ASP A 27 -31.64 17.01 15.42
N ARG A 28 -31.12 15.96 14.78
CA ARG A 28 -31.96 14.94 14.13
C ARG A 28 -31.26 13.58 14.10
N LYS A 29 -31.62 12.79 15.10
CA LYS A 29 -31.78 11.33 15.08
C LYS A 29 -32.22 10.80 13.70
N ASN A 30 -31.71 9.60 13.40
CA ASN A 30 -32.04 8.65 12.32
C ASN A 30 -31.07 8.63 11.12
N ALA A 31 -29.94 7.95 11.29
CA ALA A 31 -29.26 7.23 10.22
C ALA A 31 -29.31 5.72 10.51
N PRO A 32 -29.68 4.86 9.54
CA PRO A 32 -29.74 3.42 9.74
C PRO A 32 -28.34 2.78 9.80
N ARG A 33 -28.32 1.63 10.46
CA ARG A 33 -27.19 0.78 10.87
C ARG A 33 -26.16 0.51 9.75
N SER A 34 -24.91 0.44 10.20
CA SER A 34 -23.72 0.02 9.47
C SER A 34 -23.89 -1.27 8.64
N THR A 35 -23.36 -1.26 7.42
CA THR A 35 -23.17 -2.44 6.58
C THR A 35 -21.93 -3.20 7.07
N GLY A 36 -22.12 -4.39 7.64
CA GLY A 36 -21.03 -5.31 7.96
C GLY A 36 -20.48 -5.99 6.70
N PHE A 37 -19.16 -6.21 6.67
CA PHE A 37 -18.48 -6.99 5.64
C PHE A 37 -18.43 -8.46 6.05
N GLN A 38 -18.72 -9.36 5.10
CA GLN A 38 -18.48 -10.81 5.26
C GLN A 38 -17.52 -11.26 4.16
N VAL A 39 -16.36 -11.76 4.57
CA VAL A 39 -15.49 -12.60 3.74
C VAL A 39 -16.15 -13.97 3.67
N LEU A 40 -16.56 -14.39 2.48
CA LEU A 40 -17.08 -15.74 2.27
C LEU A 40 -15.89 -16.68 2.05
N ASP A 41 -15.53 -17.44 3.09
CA ASP A 41 -14.65 -18.58 2.94
C ASP A 41 -15.46 -19.80 2.47
N THR A 42 -14.94 -20.54 1.51
CA THR A 42 -15.67 -21.65 0.85
C THR A 42 -15.88 -22.88 1.73
N ASP A 43 -15.42 -22.84 2.97
CA ASP A 43 -15.20 -24.05 3.78
C ASP A 43 -16.14 -24.14 5.01
N GLN A 44 -17.18 -23.30 5.09
CA GLN A 44 -18.21 -23.42 6.14
C GLN A 44 -19.63 -23.46 5.58
N TYR A 45 -20.09 -24.65 5.21
CA TYR A 45 -21.50 -25.02 5.34
C TYR A 45 -21.62 -26.49 5.77
N PRO A 46 -22.39 -26.81 6.83
CA PRO A 46 -22.73 -28.18 7.14
C PRO A 46 -23.67 -28.74 6.07
N ALA A 47 -23.38 -29.97 5.63
CA ALA A 47 -24.18 -30.71 4.68
C ALA A 47 -25.63 -30.85 5.18
N LEU A 48 -26.58 -30.22 4.49
CA LEU A 48 -28.01 -30.50 4.65
C LEU A 48 -28.30 -31.89 4.07
N HIS A 49 -28.33 -32.89 4.95
CA HIS A 49 -28.88 -34.19 4.64
C HIS A 49 -30.35 -34.06 4.22
N ARG A 50 -30.63 -34.46 2.98
CA ARG A 50 -31.98 -34.87 2.55
C ARG A 50 -32.39 -36.07 3.39
N ASN A 51 -33.54 -35.99 4.06
CA ASN A 51 -34.37 -37.15 4.34
C ASN A 51 -35.76 -36.92 3.75
N ARG A 52 -36.16 -37.86 2.91
CA ARG A 52 -37.49 -38.02 2.34
C ARG A 52 -38.04 -39.35 2.86
N ASP A 53 -39.35 -39.40 3.00
CA ASP A 53 -40.23 -40.55 3.34
C ASP A 53 -40.32 -40.83 4.85
N SER A 54 -41.47 -41.16 5.47
CA SER A 54 -42.87 -41.31 5.06
C SER A 54 -43.71 -41.54 6.34
N ASN A 55 -45.00 -41.18 6.32
CA ASN A 55 -46.14 -41.61 7.16
C ASN A 55 -45.91 -42.50 8.41
N VAL A 56 -46.57 -42.18 9.54
CA VAL A 56 -47.65 -42.97 10.19
C VAL A 56 -48.10 -42.32 11.54
N SER A 57 -49.40 -42.49 11.80
CA SER A 57 -50.35 -42.12 12.86
C SER A 57 -49.95 -41.82 14.33
N ASN A 58 -50.74 -40.89 14.90
CA ASN A 58 -51.37 -40.81 16.24
C ASN A 58 -50.65 -41.33 17.50
N ILE A 59 -50.62 -40.48 18.54
CA ILE A 59 -51.24 -40.62 19.89
C ILE A 59 -50.43 -39.84 20.96
N GLU A 60 -51.20 -39.15 21.81
CA GLU A 60 -50.95 -38.67 23.19
C GLU A 60 -50.25 -37.34 23.52
N GLN A 61 -51.07 -36.49 24.16
CA GLN A 61 -50.70 -35.43 25.09
C GLN A 61 -49.85 -35.97 26.23
N VAL A 62 -48.68 -35.39 26.48
CA VAL A 62 -48.13 -35.27 27.84
C VAL A 62 -47.48 -33.91 28.01
N SER A 63 -47.82 -33.32 29.14
CA SER A 63 -47.46 -32.00 29.67
C SER A 63 -45.97 -31.74 29.84
N ASN A 64 -45.64 -30.45 29.63
CA ASN A 64 -44.45 -29.72 30.06
C ASN A 64 -43.87 -30.18 31.41
N PRO A 65 -42.53 -30.07 31.59
CA PRO A 65 -42.10 -29.02 32.50
C PRO A 65 -40.88 -28.21 32.03
N ASN A 66 -40.89 -26.96 32.50
CA ASN A 66 -39.84 -25.95 32.50
C ASN A 66 -38.40 -26.50 32.48
N VAL A 67 -37.62 -26.05 31.50
CA VAL A 67 -36.17 -25.97 31.60
C VAL A 67 -35.77 -24.55 31.18
N ASP A 68 -35.45 -23.73 32.18
CA ASP A 68 -34.69 -22.50 32.01
C ASP A 68 -33.35 -22.84 31.36
N ARG A 69 -33.18 -22.46 30.09
CA ARG A 69 -31.85 -22.36 29.47
C ARG A 69 -31.45 -20.89 29.47
N GLN A 70 -30.62 -20.54 30.45
CA GLN A 70 -29.73 -19.39 30.34
C GLN A 70 -28.88 -19.56 29.08
N LEU A 71 -29.15 -18.73 28.08
CA LEU A 71 -28.25 -18.50 26.95
C LEU A 71 -27.08 -17.67 27.46
N VAL A 72 -25.93 -18.31 27.62
CA VAL A 72 -24.63 -17.63 27.69
C VAL A 72 -24.34 -17.08 26.29
N PRO A 73 -24.14 -15.77 26.10
CA PRO A 73 -23.73 -15.25 24.80
C PRO A 73 -22.29 -15.68 24.52
N ALA A 74 -22.08 -16.37 23.39
CA ALA A 74 -20.75 -16.57 22.85
C ALA A 74 -20.11 -15.21 22.55
N GLN A 75 -18.90 -15.01 23.08
CA GLN A 75 -18.12 -13.78 22.98
C GLN A 75 -17.80 -13.45 21.52
N SER A 76 -18.13 -12.22 21.14
CA SER A 76 -17.85 -11.58 19.85
C SER A 76 -16.46 -10.94 19.81
N GLN A 77 -15.39 -11.69 20.09
CA GLN A 77 -14.03 -11.13 20.21
C GLN A 77 -13.15 -11.23 18.95
N GLU A 78 -13.63 -11.82 17.85
CA GLU A 78 -12.82 -11.98 16.62
C GLU A 78 -13.08 -10.95 15.50
N LEU A 79 -14.09 -10.06 15.63
CA LEU A 79 -14.45 -9.13 14.54
C LEU A 79 -13.89 -7.70 14.68
N ASP A 80 -13.45 -7.30 15.88
CA ASP A 80 -12.90 -5.95 16.12
C ASP A 80 -11.42 -5.82 15.69
N ASN A 81 -10.75 -6.92 15.37
CA ASN A 81 -9.36 -6.89 14.91
C ASN A 81 -9.20 -6.66 13.40
N LEU A 82 -10.27 -6.77 12.58
CA LEU A 82 -10.17 -6.60 11.12
C LEU A 82 -10.43 -5.16 10.64
N ASN A 83 -11.01 -4.30 11.47
CA ASN A 83 -11.28 -2.89 11.14
C ASN A 83 -10.17 -1.93 11.63
N ARG A 84 -9.06 -2.44 12.16
CA ARG A 84 -7.89 -1.64 12.59
C ARG A 84 -6.71 -1.65 11.60
N PHE A 85 -6.89 -2.20 10.40
CA PHE A 85 -5.89 -2.18 9.32
C PHE A 85 -5.87 -0.89 8.49
N GLY A 86 -6.44 0.21 9.01
CA GLY A 86 -6.22 1.53 8.43
C GLY A 86 -4.94 2.08 9.04
N ASP A 87 -3.89 2.20 8.23
CA ASP A 87 -2.54 2.69 8.55
C ASP A 87 -1.49 1.61 8.91
N GLU A 88 -1.60 0.39 8.37
CA GLU A 88 -0.39 -0.43 8.18
C GLU A 88 0.35 0.07 6.93
N ASP A 89 1.56 0.58 7.14
CA ASP A 89 2.47 1.04 6.10
C ASP A 89 2.48 0.07 4.91
N GLU A 90 2.14 0.57 3.72
CA GLU A 90 2.10 -0.24 2.50
C GLU A 90 3.47 -0.84 2.21
N VAL A 91 3.68 -2.08 2.64
CA VAL A 91 4.85 -2.87 2.28
C VAL A 91 4.92 -2.94 0.75
N SER A 92 5.92 -2.26 0.18
CA SER A 92 6.13 -2.19 -1.27
C SER A 92 6.27 -3.59 -1.84
N CYS A 93 5.28 -4.00 -2.64
CA CYS A 93 5.31 -5.28 -3.32
C CYS A 93 6.27 -5.22 -4.51
N ARG A 94 7.35 -6.00 -4.46
CA ARG A 94 8.21 -6.25 -5.62
C ARG A 94 7.80 -7.57 -6.24
N SER A 95 7.10 -7.51 -7.37
CA SER A 95 6.88 -8.70 -8.20
C SER A 95 8.19 -9.06 -8.89
N GLU A 96 8.81 -10.19 -8.54
CA GLU A 96 10.04 -10.66 -9.21
C GLU A 96 9.77 -11.09 -10.66
N GLU A 97 8.52 -11.42 -10.97
CA GLU A 97 8.10 -11.86 -12.30
C GLU A 97 7.20 -10.81 -12.97
N HIS A 98 7.34 -10.67 -14.29
CA HIS A 98 6.38 -9.93 -15.08
C HIS A 98 4.98 -10.50 -14.89
N ALA A 99 3.99 -9.64 -14.65
CA ALA A 99 2.59 -10.05 -14.63
C ALA A 99 1.79 -9.32 -15.70
N LYS A 100 0.83 -10.02 -16.30
CA LYS A 100 -0.12 -9.45 -17.25
C LYS A 100 -1.50 -9.56 -16.64
N ILE A 101 -2.14 -8.42 -16.44
CA ILE A 101 -3.43 -8.31 -15.79
C ILE A 101 -4.42 -7.77 -16.81
N VAL A 102 -5.52 -8.46 -17.04
CA VAL A 102 -6.53 -8.02 -18.02
C VAL A 102 -7.86 -7.82 -17.33
N PHE A 103 -8.44 -6.63 -17.48
CA PHE A 103 -9.79 -6.34 -17.04
C PHE A 103 -10.80 -6.74 -18.12
N VAL A 104 -11.85 -7.45 -17.71
CA VAL A 104 -12.99 -7.82 -18.55
C VAL A 104 -14.19 -7.03 -18.05
N PHE A 105 -14.57 -6.00 -18.80
CA PHE A 105 -15.69 -5.13 -18.46
C PHE A 105 -16.98 -5.62 -19.10
N ASP A 106 -18.02 -5.69 -18.27
CA ASP A 106 -19.38 -5.90 -18.71
C ASP A 106 -19.94 -4.60 -19.32
N GLY A 107 -20.25 -4.64 -20.60
CA GLY A 107 -20.87 -3.58 -21.38
C GLY A 107 -22.39 -3.52 -21.23
N LYS A 108 -23.00 -4.25 -20.29
CA LYS A 108 -24.43 -4.17 -19.95
C LYS A 108 -24.74 -3.25 -18.77
N TYR A 109 -26.00 -2.81 -18.72
CA TYR A 109 -26.61 -2.12 -17.59
C TYR A 109 -26.64 -3.01 -16.33
N PRO A 110 -26.36 -2.49 -15.12
CA PRO A 110 -26.44 -1.12 -14.60
C PRO A 110 -25.10 -0.43 -14.41
N PHE A 111 -24.03 -0.90 -15.02
CA PHE A 111 -22.77 -0.17 -14.89
C PHE A 111 -22.91 1.25 -15.47
N TYR A 112 -23.75 1.49 -16.48
CA TYR A 112 -23.99 2.82 -17.07
C TYR A 112 -24.82 3.78 -16.20
N SER A 113 -24.54 5.08 -16.35
CA SER A 113 -25.34 6.15 -15.73
C SER A 113 -26.80 6.06 -16.20
N ARG A 114 -27.75 6.31 -15.29
CA ARG A 114 -29.19 6.42 -15.65
C ARG A 114 -29.49 7.62 -16.55
N ASN A 115 -28.53 8.53 -16.71
CA ASN A 115 -28.66 9.69 -17.56
C ASN A 115 -28.31 9.33 -19.02
N PRO A 116 -29.27 9.39 -19.96
CA PRO A 116 -29.02 9.09 -21.38
C PRO A 116 -27.97 10.02 -22.02
N ASP A 117 -27.70 11.19 -21.41
CA ASP A 117 -26.68 12.13 -21.88
C ASP A 117 -25.25 11.74 -21.44
N ARG A 118 -25.10 10.78 -20.52
CA ARG A 118 -23.80 10.25 -20.08
C ARG A 118 -23.51 8.93 -20.78
N VAL A 119 -22.57 8.97 -21.71
CA VAL A 119 -22.13 7.81 -22.50
C VAL A 119 -21.39 6.76 -21.64
N HIS A 120 -20.92 7.14 -20.45
CA HIS A 120 -20.05 6.33 -19.61
C HIS A 120 -20.65 5.97 -18.25
N SER A 121 -20.26 4.80 -17.78
CA SER A 121 -20.55 4.25 -16.45
C SER A 121 -19.86 5.05 -15.35
N GLU A 122 -20.60 5.53 -14.35
CA GLU A 122 -19.98 6.15 -13.17
C GLU A 122 -19.13 5.15 -12.39
N PHE A 123 -19.53 3.88 -12.36
CA PHE A 123 -18.74 2.81 -11.75
C PHE A 123 -17.40 2.60 -12.46
N TYR A 124 -17.39 2.44 -13.79
CA TYR A 124 -16.14 2.25 -14.53
C TYR A 124 -15.31 3.53 -14.61
N ILE A 125 -15.95 4.71 -14.66
CA ILE A 125 -15.25 5.97 -14.46
C ILE A 125 -14.56 5.92 -13.11
N GLN A 126 -15.27 5.69 -12.01
CA GLN A 126 -14.63 5.68 -10.68
C GLN A 126 -13.55 4.60 -10.55
N LEU A 127 -13.72 3.45 -11.22
CA LEU A 127 -12.73 2.38 -11.26
C LEU A 127 -11.47 2.78 -12.02
N ALA A 128 -11.60 3.57 -13.10
CA ALA A 128 -10.53 3.79 -14.06
C ALA A 128 -10.16 5.27 -14.30
N GLN A 129 -10.81 6.24 -13.66
CA GLN A 129 -10.63 7.70 -13.72
C GLN A 129 -11.41 8.41 -12.59
N ASN A 130 -10.74 8.95 -11.58
CA ASN A 130 -11.33 10.09 -10.84
C ASN A 130 -10.64 11.37 -11.33
N ASN A 131 -11.38 12.48 -11.37
CA ASN A 131 -11.08 13.73 -12.09
C ASN A 131 -9.73 14.41 -11.83
N ARG A 132 -8.80 13.82 -11.07
CA ARG A 132 -7.38 14.19 -10.99
C ARG A 132 -6.38 13.02 -10.77
N GLN A 133 -6.81 11.80 -10.45
CA GLN A 133 -5.93 10.66 -10.15
C GLN A 133 -6.66 9.34 -10.43
N THR A 134 -5.99 8.40 -11.07
CA THR A 134 -6.56 7.15 -11.56
C THR A 134 -6.41 6.02 -10.52
N LEU A 135 -7.15 6.06 -9.41
CA LEU A 135 -6.85 5.21 -8.23
C LEU A 135 -6.57 3.73 -8.54
N LEU A 136 -7.47 2.94 -9.11
CA LEU A 136 -7.21 1.50 -9.17
C LEU A 136 -6.07 1.12 -10.13
N ILE A 137 -6.06 1.68 -11.35
CA ILE A 137 -5.08 1.33 -12.38
C ILE A 137 -3.70 1.93 -12.03
N ASP A 138 -3.66 3.18 -11.57
CA ASP A 138 -2.39 3.81 -11.16
C ASP A 138 -1.87 3.14 -9.89
N ASN A 139 -2.70 2.88 -8.87
CA ASN A 139 -2.26 2.18 -7.67
C ASN A 139 -1.77 0.76 -8.00
N MET A 140 -2.31 0.09 -9.03
CA MET A 140 -1.75 -1.18 -9.49
C MET A 140 -0.36 -1.02 -10.13
N TYR A 141 -0.13 0.05 -10.90
CA TYR A 141 1.20 0.34 -11.44
C TYR A 141 2.20 0.71 -10.34
N ASP A 142 1.76 1.45 -9.33
CA ASP A 142 2.58 1.86 -8.19
C ASP A 142 2.90 0.67 -7.29
N LEU A 143 1.92 -0.21 -7.04
CA LEU A 143 2.08 -1.38 -6.17
C LEU A 143 2.80 -2.53 -6.84
N PHE A 144 2.69 -2.69 -8.16
CA PHE A 144 3.26 -3.84 -8.86
C PHE A 144 4.22 -3.40 -9.96
N HIS A 145 5.50 -3.36 -9.59
CA HIS A 145 6.59 -3.20 -10.54
C HIS A 145 6.53 -4.36 -11.56
N HIS A 146 6.55 -4.05 -12.86
CA HIS A 146 6.52 -5.01 -13.98
C HIS A 146 5.15 -5.61 -14.39
N ILE A 147 4.07 -4.84 -14.24
CA ILE A 147 2.76 -5.23 -14.80
C ILE A 147 2.49 -4.66 -16.20
N SER A 148 1.68 -5.38 -16.98
CA SER A 148 1.00 -4.86 -18.18
C SER A 148 -0.50 -5.02 -18.00
N ILE A 149 -1.24 -3.93 -18.11
CA ILE A 149 -2.70 -3.95 -17.95
C ILE A 149 -3.38 -3.95 -19.33
N GLY A 150 -4.21 -4.96 -19.62
CA GLY A 150 -5.05 -5.02 -20.81
C GLY A 150 -6.53 -4.82 -20.48
N VAL A 151 -7.34 -4.52 -21.49
CA VAL A 151 -8.80 -4.37 -21.34
C VAL A 151 -9.54 -5.08 -22.47
N THR A 152 -10.63 -5.73 -22.08
CA THR A 152 -11.62 -6.34 -22.97
C THR A 152 -13.01 -5.99 -22.49
N SER A 153 -13.99 -6.08 -23.40
CA SER A 153 -15.38 -5.93 -23.03
C SER A 153 -16.30 -6.93 -23.70
N TYR A 154 -17.47 -7.14 -23.13
CA TYR A 154 -18.55 -7.96 -23.70
C TYR A 154 -19.91 -7.30 -23.48
N SER A 155 -20.92 -7.57 -24.30
CA SER A 155 -22.29 -7.13 -24.05
C SER A 155 -23.26 -8.33 -24.04
N ASP A 156 -23.61 -8.92 -25.19
CA ASP A 156 -24.35 -10.20 -25.31
C ASP A 156 -24.12 -10.78 -26.70
N TRP A 157 -24.69 -11.96 -26.98
CA TRP A 157 -24.72 -12.50 -28.34
C TRP A 157 -25.45 -11.56 -29.29
N LYS A 158 -24.88 -11.36 -30.49
CA LYS A 158 -25.48 -10.54 -31.54
C LYS A 158 -26.75 -11.23 -32.04
N THR A 159 -27.92 -10.68 -31.75
CA THR A 159 -29.21 -11.27 -32.13
C THR A 159 -29.66 -10.85 -33.54
N THR A 160 -29.16 -9.73 -34.08
CA THR A 160 -29.43 -9.28 -35.46
C THR A 160 -28.22 -8.59 -36.11
N ASN A 161 -28.20 -8.47 -37.44
CA ASN A 161 -27.12 -7.82 -38.19
C ASN A 161 -26.97 -6.31 -37.91
N GLU A 162 -28.00 -5.67 -37.34
CA GLU A 162 -28.12 -4.21 -37.23
C GLU A 162 -27.70 -3.64 -35.87
N ASP A 163 -27.44 -4.48 -34.86
CA ASP A 163 -27.14 -4.00 -33.52
C ASP A 163 -25.64 -3.69 -33.30
N LEU A 164 -25.34 -2.58 -32.61
CA LEU A 164 -24.02 -2.21 -32.04
C LEU A 164 -23.50 -3.21 -30.97
N LEU A 165 -24.18 -4.34 -30.81
CA LEU A 165 -23.88 -5.42 -29.89
C LEU A 165 -22.62 -6.18 -30.31
N TYR A 166 -21.75 -6.44 -29.35
CA TYR A 166 -20.56 -7.27 -29.52
C TYR A 166 -20.49 -8.28 -28.38
N CYS A 167 -20.30 -9.56 -28.71
CA CYS A 167 -20.13 -10.59 -27.67
C CYS A 167 -18.76 -10.45 -27.00
N TYR A 168 -17.77 -9.93 -27.72
CA TYR A 168 -16.42 -9.74 -27.23
C TYR A 168 -15.71 -8.67 -28.07
N LYS A 169 -14.99 -7.77 -27.41
CA LYS A 169 -14.16 -6.76 -28.07
C LYS A 169 -12.85 -6.61 -27.31
N PHE A 170 -11.75 -6.88 -28.00
CA PHE A 170 -10.43 -6.47 -27.57
C PHE A 170 -10.34 -4.95 -27.64
N LYS A 171 -9.95 -4.31 -26.54
CA LYS A 171 -9.85 -2.85 -26.47
C LYS A 171 -8.40 -2.40 -26.48
N HIS A 172 -7.57 -2.94 -25.60
CA HIS A 172 -6.18 -2.51 -25.48
C HIS A 172 -5.28 -3.59 -24.88
N GLN A 173 -4.05 -3.71 -25.41
CA GLN A 173 -3.06 -4.69 -24.96
C GLN A 173 -2.29 -4.24 -23.70
N LYS A 174 -1.96 -2.94 -23.64
CA LYS A 174 -1.13 -2.35 -22.58
C LYS A 174 -1.55 -0.91 -22.29
N LEU A 175 -2.28 -0.67 -21.22
CA LEU A 175 -2.63 0.68 -20.78
C LEU A 175 -1.36 1.40 -20.33
N ASN A 176 -1.08 2.60 -20.84
CA ASN A 176 0.01 3.41 -20.31
C ASN A 176 -0.54 4.36 -19.23
N PRO A 177 0.14 4.49 -18.08
CA PRO A 177 -0.17 5.53 -17.10
C PRO A 177 -0.19 6.90 -17.79
N GLY A 178 -1.24 7.70 -17.54
CA GLY A 178 -1.35 9.07 -18.03
C GLY A 178 -2.05 9.28 -19.38
N LEU A 179 -2.54 8.23 -20.06
CA LEU A 179 -3.47 8.41 -21.19
C LEU A 179 -4.89 8.67 -20.68
N LEU A 180 -5.61 9.59 -21.33
CA LEU A 180 -7.05 9.78 -21.08
C LEU A 180 -7.79 8.50 -21.50
N TYR A 181 -8.17 7.71 -20.51
CA TYR A 181 -8.82 6.41 -20.63
C TYR A 181 -10.24 6.42 -21.25
N THR A 182 -10.70 7.48 -21.89
CA THR A 182 -12.06 7.51 -22.45
C THR A 182 -12.30 6.43 -23.52
N GLU A 183 -11.24 5.97 -24.20
CA GLU A 183 -11.31 4.92 -25.24
C GLU A 183 -11.30 3.48 -24.67
N ILE A 184 -10.96 3.29 -23.40
CA ILE A 184 -10.91 1.95 -22.79
C ILE A 184 -12.30 1.44 -22.41
N TYR A 185 -13.25 2.35 -22.25
CA TYR A 185 -14.59 1.99 -21.83
C TYR A 185 -15.34 1.26 -22.94
N PRO A 186 -16.13 0.23 -22.59
CA PRO A 186 -17.09 -0.34 -23.51
C PRO A 186 -18.07 0.72 -24.02
N ASP A 187 -18.20 0.83 -25.35
CA ASP A 187 -19.24 1.63 -25.98
C ASP A 187 -20.58 1.02 -25.58
N ASN A 188 -21.55 1.86 -25.19
CA ASN A 188 -22.86 1.40 -24.76
C ASN A 188 -23.55 0.67 -25.91
N ALA A 189 -23.80 -0.62 -25.74
CA ALA A 189 -24.41 -1.45 -26.75
C ALA A 189 -25.87 -1.84 -26.43
N PHE A 190 -26.40 -1.47 -25.26
CA PHE A 190 -27.70 -1.96 -24.79
C PHE A 190 -28.74 -0.87 -24.48
N PRO A 191 -29.97 -0.99 -25.01
CA PRO A 191 -31.13 -0.31 -24.45
C PRO A 191 -31.52 -0.92 -23.09
N GLN A 192 -32.10 -0.12 -22.19
CA GLN A 192 -32.45 -0.46 -20.80
C GLN A 192 -33.30 -1.74 -20.62
N ASN A 193 -33.96 -2.23 -21.67
CA ASN A 193 -34.91 -3.35 -21.62
C ASN A 193 -34.33 -4.71 -22.07
N GLY A 194 -33.03 -4.79 -22.43
CA GLY A 194 -32.45 -5.96 -23.09
C GLY A 194 -31.74 -6.99 -22.21
N THR A 195 -31.71 -6.86 -20.88
CA THR A 195 -30.96 -7.81 -20.03
C THR A 195 -31.90 -8.84 -19.42
N GLU A 196 -31.93 -10.07 -19.94
CA GLU A 196 -32.69 -11.21 -19.39
C GLU A 196 -32.22 -11.66 -17.98
N GLY A 197 -31.34 -10.89 -17.34
CA GLY A 197 -30.77 -11.23 -16.04
C GLY A 197 -29.62 -12.24 -16.11
N TRP A 198 -29.20 -12.61 -17.32
CA TRP A 198 -28.15 -13.59 -17.62
C TRP A 198 -27.11 -13.03 -18.60
N ASP A 199 -25.83 -13.25 -18.29
CA ASP A 199 -24.69 -12.68 -19.01
C ASP A 199 -23.65 -13.73 -19.41
N SER A 200 -22.91 -13.40 -20.47
CA SER A 200 -21.89 -14.25 -21.11
C SER A 200 -20.51 -14.09 -20.49
N VAL A 201 -20.41 -13.67 -19.23
CA VAL A 201 -19.13 -13.30 -18.60
C VAL A 201 -18.08 -14.42 -18.67
N LEU A 202 -18.51 -15.67 -18.54
CA LEU A 202 -17.63 -16.83 -18.61
C LEU A 202 -17.02 -17.00 -20.01
N ASN A 203 -17.83 -16.81 -21.06
CA ASN A 203 -17.35 -16.75 -22.43
C ASN A 203 -16.33 -15.61 -22.59
N ALA A 204 -16.63 -14.41 -22.08
CA ALA A 204 -15.73 -13.26 -22.17
C ALA A 204 -14.38 -13.50 -21.48
N VAL A 205 -14.39 -14.07 -20.28
CA VAL A 205 -13.17 -14.46 -19.54
C VAL A 205 -12.37 -15.49 -20.32
N LEU A 206 -13.03 -16.52 -20.88
CA LEU A 206 -12.36 -17.52 -21.70
C LEU A 206 -11.76 -16.89 -22.97
N TYR A 207 -12.53 -16.07 -23.68
CA TYR A 207 -12.07 -15.41 -24.91
C TYR A 207 -10.88 -14.49 -24.64
N THR A 208 -10.89 -13.77 -23.52
CA THR A 208 -9.72 -13.03 -23.03
C THR A 208 -8.49 -13.91 -22.85
N ALA A 209 -8.63 -15.10 -22.25
CA ALA A 209 -7.52 -16.03 -22.13
C ALA A 209 -7.04 -16.58 -23.49
N MET A 210 -7.95 -16.68 -24.48
CA MET A 210 -7.70 -17.27 -25.79
C MET A 210 -7.23 -16.28 -26.87
N ASP A 211 -7.51 -14.99 -26.73
CA ASP A 211 -7.30 -13.98 -27.78
C ASP A 211 -5.82 -13.85 -28.14
N GLY A 212 -5.47 -14.15 -29.40
CA GLY A 212 -4.09 -14.09 -29.88
C GLY A 212 -3.54 -12.66 -30.03
N ASN A 213 -4.39 -11.63 -29.93
CA ASN A 213 -3.94 -10.23 -29.82
C ASN A 213 -3.36 -9.93 -28.42
N MET A 214 -3.63 -10.78 -27.43
CA MET A 214 -2.95 -10.73 -26.14
C MET A 214 -1.67 -11.54 -26.18
N ASP A 215 -0.54 -10.84 -26.28
CA ASP A 215 0.71 -11.43 -25.84
C ASP A 215 0.60 -11.68 -24.33
N TRP A 216 0.37 -12.93 -23.91
CA TRP A 216 0.36 -13.32 -22.50
C TRP A 216 1.78 -13.58 -21.94
N GLY A 217 2.78 -13.76 -22.80
CA GLY A 217 4.15 -14.08 -22.41
C GLY A 217 4.31 -15.29 -21.45
N ASN A 218 5.47 -15.36 -20.81
CA ASN A 218 5.80 -16.36 -19.78
C ASN A 218 5.52 -15.88 -18.35
N GLY A 219 4.96 -14.69 -18.19
CA GLY A 219 4.68 -14.07 -16.90
C GLY A 219 3.43 -14.62 -16.21
N LYS A 220 3.17 -14.14 -14.99
CA LYS A 220 1.92 -14.41 -14.26
C LYS A 220 0.74 -13.84 -15.04
N LYS A 221 -0.28 -14.66 -15.30
CA LYS A 221 -1.48 -14.27 -16.08
C LYS A 221 -2.65 -14.06 -15.14
N VAL A 222 -3.24 -12.87 -15.13
CA VAL A 222 -4.38 -12.53 -14.28
C VAL A 222 -5.52 -11.99 -15.15
N VAL A 223 -6.71 -12.53 -14.97
CA VAL A 223 -7.94 -12.00 -15.56
C VAL A 223 -8.85 -11.54 -14.43
N ILE A 224 -9.22 -10.26 -14.45
CA ILE A 224 -10.12 -9.65 -13.47
C ILE A 224 -11.41 -9.30 -14.20
N PHE A 225 -12.56 -9.75 -13.71
CA PHE A 225 -13.84 -9.42 -14.31
C PHE A 225 -14.83 -8.92 -13.26
N VAL A 226 -15.76 -8.07 -13.67
CA VAL A 226 -16.86 -7.61 -12.81
C VAL A 226 -18.16 -8.23 -13.32
N SER A 227 -18.99 -8.72 -12.40
CA SER A 227 -20.29 -9.28 -12.77
C SER A 227 -21.38 -8.94 -11.76
N ASN A 228 -22.58 -8.66 -12.25
CA ASN A 228 -23.75 -8.47 -11.40
C ASN A 228 -24.97 -9.33 -11.73
N LYS A 229 -24.88 -10.17 -12.76
CA LYS A 229 -25.96 -11.02 -13.23
C LYS A 229 -25.65 -12.50 -13.03
N LYS A 230 -26.63 -13.33 -13.41
CA LYS A 230 -26.43 -14.77 -13.58
C LYS A 230 -25.59 -15.04 -14.81
N TRP A 231 -24.94 -16.20 -14.87
CA TRP A 231 -24.00 -16.54 -15.94
C TRP A 231 -24.57 -17.58 -16.86
N LYS A 232 -24.50 -17.32 -18.16
CA LYS A 232 -24.79 -18.28 -19.21
C LYS A 232 -23.61 -19.25 -19.33
N TRP A 233 -23.89 -20.55 -19.21
CA TRP A 233 -22.94 -21.64 -19.48
C TRP A 233 -23.70 -22.92 -19.85
N GLU A 234 -23.07 -23.88 -20.50
CA GLU A 234 -23.78 -25.00 -21.15
C GLU A 234 -24.75 -25.77 -20.22
N GLY A 235 -24.38 -25.94 -18.95
CA GLY A 235 -25.15 -26.63 -17.93
C GLY A 235 -25.87 -25.73 -16.93
N ASP A 236 -26.05 -24.44 -17.24
CA ASP A 236 -26.82 -23.54 -16.38
C ASP A 236 -28.29 -23.97 -16.23
N SER A 237 -28.93 -23.41 -15.21
CA SER A 237 -30.36 -23.59 -14.93
C SER A 237 -31.25 -22.59 -15.67
N ASN A 238 -30.73 -21.93 -16.72
CA ASN A 238 -31.53 -20.98 -17.49
C ASN A 238 -32.64 -21.75 -18.23
N ASN A 239 -33.89 -21.47 -17.89
CA ASN A 239 -35.06 -22.04 -18.54
C ASN A 239 -35.44 -21.31 -19.83
N HIS A 240 -34.81 -20.18 -20.12
CA HIS A 240 -34.98 -19.40 -21.35
C HIS A 240 -33.66 -19.41 -22.13
N LYS A 241 -33.26 -20.58 -22.62
CA LYS A 241 -32.06 -20.71 -23.47
C LYS A 241 -32.32 -20.07 -24.82
N GLY A 242 -31.61 -18.98 -25.12
CA GLY A 242 -31.70 -18.31 -26.40
C GLY A 242 -31.04 -19.10 -27.55
N PRO A 243 -31.10 -18.58 -28.79
CA PRO A 243 -30.51 -19.21 -29.97
C PRO A 243 -29.01 -19.51 -29.83
N GLU A 244 -28.29 -18.76 -29.00
CA GLU A 244 -26.87 -18.95 -28.75
C GLU A 244 -26.53 -20.34 -28.21
N TYR A 245 -27.44 -21.03 -27.53
CA TYR A 245 -27.19 -22.38 -27.02
C TYR A 245 -27.16 -23.45 -28.12
N GLN A 246 -27.62 -23.12 -29.33
CA GLN A 246 -27.59 -23.99 -30.50
C GLN A 246 -26.32 -23.81 -31.35
N LEU A 247 -25.49 -22.82 -31.04
CA LEU A 247 -24.23 -22.56 -31.73
C LEU A 247 -23.20 -23.68 -31.48
N PRO A 248 -22.19 -23.84 -32.35
CA PRO A 248 -21.12 -24.80 -32.11
C PRO A 248 -20.35 -24.52 -30.81
N SER A 249 -19.78 -25.56 -30.22
CA SER A 249 -18.85 -25.42 -29.08
C SER A 249 -17.54 -24.78 -29.53
N ILE A 250 -16.95 -23.96 -28.67
CA ILE A 250 -15.54 -23.59 -28.81
C ILE A 250 -14.64 -24.80 -28.48
N THR A 251 -13.49 -24.89 -29.12
CA THR A 251 -12.55 -26.01 -29.00
C THR A 251 -11.13 -25.50 -28.70
N LYS A 252 -10.27 -26.37 -28.14
CA LYS A 252 -8.92 -25.99 -27.69
C LYS A 252 -7.98 -25.57 -28.82
N ASP A 253 -8.18 -26.09 -30.03
CA ASP A 253 -7.45 -25.72 -31.24
C ASP A 253 -7.69 -24.27 -31.69
N MET A 254 -8.64 -23.58 -31.06
CA MET A 254 -8.91 -22.15 -31.29
C MET A 254 -8.13 -21.21 -30.37
N MET A 255 -7.24 -21.72 -29.51
CA MET A 255 -6.34 -20.89 -28.70
C MET A 255 -5.39 -20.06 -29.60
N GLY A 256 -5.26 -18.76 -29.32
CA GLY A 256 -4.42 -17.85 -30.10
C GLY A 256 -5.04 -17.41 -31.43
N ASP A 257 -6.33 -17.66 -31.61
CA ASP A 257 -7.07 -17.23 -32.79
C ASP A 257 -7.36 -15.73 -32.75
N ASN A 258 -6.94 -15.01 -33.80
CA ASN A 258 -7.17 -13.56 -33.95
C ASN A 258 -8.50 -13.23 -34.63
N ARG A 259 -9.35 -14.23 -34.90
CA ARG A 259 -10.64 -14.01 -35.55
C ARG A 259 -11.62 -13.34 -34.57
N ASN A 260 -12.24 -12.24 -35.00
CA ASN A 260 -13.38 -11.58 -34.32
C ASN A 260 -14.67 -12.44 -34.26
N LYS A 261 -14.56 -13.77 -34.26
CA LYS A 261 -15.66 -14.73 -34.42
C LYS A 261 -16.11 -15.38 -33.11
N PHE A 262 -15.65 -14.90 -31.96
CA PHE A 262 -16.03 -15.45 -30.66
C PHE A 262 -17.55 -15.39 -30.38
N CYS A 263 -18.30 -14.56 -31.11
CA CYS A 263 -19.77 -14.50 -31.05
C CYS A 263 -20.48 -15.73 -31.65
N ASP A 264 -19.79 -16.53 -32.46
CA ASP A 264 -20.39 -17.62 -33.22
C ASP A 264 -20.45 -18.95 -32.44
N TYR A 265 -20.15 -18.91 -31.14
CA TYR A 265 -20.07 -20.08 -30.26
C TYR A 265 -21.04 -20.01 -29.11
N LYS A 266 -21.51 -21.20 -28.68
CA LYS A 266 -22.47 -21.32 -27.59
C LYS A 266 -21.84 -21.02 -26.22
N PRO A 267 -22.66 -20.88 -25.15
CA PRO A 267 -22.16 -20.75 -23.80
C PRO A 267 -21.19 -21.88 -23.44
N ILE A 268 -20.08 -21.53 -22.78
CA ILE A 268 -18.98 -22.47 -22.56
C ILE A 268 -19.34 -23.57 -21.55
N SER A 269 -18.69 -24.72 -21.68
CA SER A 269 -18.79 -25.79 -20.69
C SER A 269 -17.85 -25.53 -19.50
N LYS A 270 -18.26 -25.98 -18.32
CA LYS A 270 -17.44 -25.88 -17.09
C LYS A 270 -16.08 -26.57 -17.24
N LYS A 271 -16.07 -27.75 -17.87
CA LYS A 271 -14.84 -28.52 -18.14
C LYS A 271 -13.88 -27.72 -19.02
N LEU A 272 -14.38 -27.21 -20.15
CA LEU A 272 -13.54 -26.48 -21.10
C LEU A 272 -12.98 -25.19 -20.49
N PHE A 273 -13.78 -24.46 -19.71
CA PHE A 273 -13.33 -23.26 -19.01
C PHE A 273 -12.11 -23.55 -18.14
N PHE A 274 -12.19 -24.56 -17.27
CA PHE A 274 -11.08 -24.90 -16.37
C PHE A 274 -9.88 -25.49 -17.10
N ASP A 275 -10.10 -26.32 -18.12
CA ASP A 275 -9.01 -26.90 -18.91
C ASP A 275 -8.18 -25.82 -19.64
N LEU A 276 -8.81 -24.72 -20.06
CA LEU A 276 -8.15 -23.64 -20.80
C LEU A 276 -7.64 -22.50 -19.91
N THR A 277 -8.17 -22.36 -18.69
CA THR A 277 -7.77 -21.32 -17.73
C THR A 277 -6.89 -21.85 -16.59
N GLU A 278 -6.40 -23.09 -16.69
CA GLU A 278 -5.63 -23.76 -15.62
C GLU A 278 -4.39 -22.99 -15.15
N ASN A 279 -3.76 -22.23 -16.05
CA ASN A 279 -2.54 -21.44 -15.82
C ASN A 279 -2.82 -19.94 -15.62
N TYR A 280 -4.08 -19.57 -15.38
CA TYR A 280 -4.52 -18.18 -15.20
C TYR A 280 -5.06 -18.01 -13.79
N LYS A 281 -4.77 -16.85 -13.20
CA LYS A 281 -5.47 -16.38 -12.01
C LYS A 281 -6.74 -15.65 -12.45
N ILE A 282 -7.89 -16.20 -12.12
CA ILE A 282 -9.20 -15.63 -12.43
C ILE A 282 -9.78 -15.01 -11.17
N ILE A 283 -9.96 -13.68 -11.18
CA ILE A 283 -10.56 -12.93 -10.07
C ILE A 283 -11.90 -12.33 -10.52
N GLY A 284 -12.99 -12.77 -9.91
CA GLY A 284 -14.32 -12.22 -10.15
C GLY A 284 -14.71 -11.23 -9.07
N LEU A 285 -15.08 -10.00 -9.44
CA LEU A 285 -15.63 -8.97 -8.57
C LEU A 285 -17.15 -8.98 -8.69
N LEU A 286 -17.82 -9.55 -7.69
CA LEU A 286 -19.22 -9.96 -7.76
C LEU A 286 -20.09 -9.12 -6.84
N THR A 287 -21.12 -8.49 -7.39
CA THR A 287 -22.17 -7.91 -6.56
C THR A 287 -22.96 -9.01 -5.84
N PRO A 288 -23.80 -8.68 -4.84
CA PRO A 288 -24.66 -9.67 -4.18
C PRO A 288 -25.58 -10.45 -5.14
N LYS A 289 -25.94 -9.90 -6.31
CA LYS A 289 -26.76 -10.61 -7.30
C LYS A 289 -25.93 -11.58 -8.16
N GLY A 290 -24.64 -11.30 -8.34
CA GLY A 290 -23.71 -12.12 -9.11
C GLY A 290 -23.03 -13.23 -8.29
N SER A 291 -23.10 -13.18 -6.96
CA SER A 291 -22.44 -14.15 -6.08
C SER A 291 -23.06 -15.55 -6.11
N ASP A 292 -24.40 -15.67 -6.11
CA ASP A 292 -25.05 -16.99 -6.05
C ASP A 292 -24.77 -17.87 -7.29
N PRO A 293 -24.80 -17.33 -8.52
CA PRO A 293 -24.40 -18.06 -9.73
C PRO A 293 -22.93 -18.49 -9.71
N ALA A 294 -22.04 -17.62 -9.21
CA ALA A 294 -20.62 -17.89 -9.14
C ALA A 294 -20.28 -19.03 -8.20
N ASN A 295 -20.93 -19.06 -7.03
CA ASN A 295 -20.80 -20.17 -6.09
C ASN A 295 -21.12 -21.49 -6.81
N ASN A 296 -22.25 -21.59 -7.51
CA ASN A 296 -22.60 -22.81 -8.22
C ASN A 296 -21.58 -23.22 -9.30
N PHE A 297 -21.02 -22.26 -10.03
CA PHE A 297 -20.02 -22.56 -11.06
C PHE A 297 -18.67 -22.99 -10.45
N PHE A 298 -18.17 -22.30 -9.43
CA PHE A 298 -16.84 -22.51 -8.84
C PHE A 298 -16.78 -23.44 -7.62
N ASN A 299 -17.92 -23.97 -7.13
CA ASN A 299 -17.95 -24.85 -5.94
C ASN A 299 -17.11 -26.14 -6.07
N ASN A 300 -16.85 -26.61 -7.29
CA ASN A 300 -16.08 -27.85 -7.54
C ASN A 300 -15.13 -27.63 -8.73
N PRO A 301 -14.02 -26.89 -8.54
CA PRO A 301 -13.01 -26.74 -9.58
C PRO A 301 -12.20 -28.05 -9.67
N PRO A 302 -11.91 -28.57 -10.88
CA PRO A 302 -11.25 -29.86 -11.06
C PRO A 302 -9.80 -29.88 -10.56
N LYS A 303 -9.08 -28.74 -10.64
CA LYS A 303 -7.70 -28.51 -10.15
C LYS A 303 -7.46 -27.03 -9.85
N ASN A 304 -6.41 -26.73 -9.07
CA ASN A 304 -5.92 -25.38 -8.75
C ASN A 304 -7.01 -24.43 -8.23
N LYS A 305 -7.69 -24.81 -7.12
CA LYS A 305 -8.77 -23.99 -6.53
C LYS A 305 -8.29 -22.57 -6.22
N GLU A 306 -7.02 -22.43 -5.85
CA GLU A 306 -6.35 -21.15 -5.61
C GLU A 306 -6.33 -20.23 -6.83
N ASN A 307 -6.43 -20.75 -8.06
CA ASN A 307 -6.44 -19.92 -9.27
C ASN A 307 -7.76 -19.19 -9.49
N TYR A 308 -8.83 -19.54 -8.77
CA TYR A 308 -10.15 -18.94 -8.95
C TYR A 308 -10.59 -18.25 -7.66
N LYS A 309 -10.62 -16.92 -7.65
CA LYS A 309 -11.04 -16.13 -6.49
C LYS A 309 -12.25 -15.27 -6.82
N MET A 310 -13.36 -15.51 -6.15
CA MET A 310 -14.56 -14.68 -6.27
C MET A 310 -14.63 -13.77 -5.04
N LEU A 311 -14.57 -12.46 -5.27
CA LEU A 311 -14.61 -11.42 -4.26
C LEU A 311 -15.95 -10.71 -4.34
N ARG A 312 -16.57 -10.47 -3.18
CA ARG A 312 -17.84 -9.75 -3.12
C ARG A 312 -17.57 -8.25 -3.06
N ILE A 313 -18.25 -7.48 -3.91
CA ILE A 313 -18.26 -6.01 -3.89
C ILE A 313 -19.64 -5.50 -3.43
N SER A 314 -19.69 -4.31 -2.86
CA SER A 314 -20.92 -3.76 -2.26
C SER A 314 -21.99 -3.41 -3.28
N GLY A 315 -21.61 -3.04 -4.51
CA GLY A 315 -22.54 -2.62 -5.56
C GLY A 315 -21.87 -2.29 -6.89
N THR A 316 -22.64 -1.68 -7.79
CA THR A 316 -22.17 -1.14 -9.09
C THR A 316 -22.29 0.38 -9.12
N ASP A 317 -22.22 1.03 -7.97
CA ASP A 317 -22.22 2.48 -7.82
C ASP A 317 -20.81 2.98 -7.47
N THR A 318 -20.67 4.29 -7.29
CA THR A 318 -19.40 4.93 -6.93
C THR A 318 -18.77 4.33 -5.67
N ASP A 319 -19.57 3.96 -4.67
CA ASP A 319 -19.05 3.39 -3.41
C ASP A 319 -18.61 1.94 -3.61
N GLY A 320 -19.35 1.18 -4.42
CA GLY A 320 -18.93 -0.13 -4.92
C GLY A 320 -17.58 -0.08 -5.63
N ALA A 321 -17.38 0.89 -6.53
CA ALA A 321 -16.12 1.08 -7.23
C ALA A 321 -14.97 1.42 -6.26
N LYS A 322 -15.17 2.35 -5.33
CA LYS A 322 -14.16 2.72 -4.31
C LYS A 322 -13.76 1.53 -3.42
N SER A 323 -14.70 0.64 -3.11
CA SER A 323 -14.43 -0.53 -2.28
C SER A 323 -13.64 -1.64 -2.98
N ILE A 324 -13.45 -1.57 -4.30
CA ILE A 324 -12.76 -2.64 -5.04
C ILE A 324 -11.30 -2.75 -4.63
N GLU A 325 -10.63 -1.63 -4.39
CA GLU A 325 -9.22 -1.61 -4.00
C GLU A 325 -8.96 -2.44 -2.74
N THR A 326 -9.77 -2.20 -1.70
CA THR A 326 -9.62 -2.84 -0.40
C THR A 326 -9.84 -4.35 -0.43
N VAL A 327 -10.55 -4.87 -1.43
CA VAL A 327 -10.78 -6.32 -1.59
C VAL A 327 -9.86 -6.95 -2.65
N LEU A 328 -9.56 -6.24 -3.72
CA LEU A 328 -8.79 -6.75 -4.86
C LEU A 328 -7.29 -6.79 -4.55
N PHE A 329 -6.75 -5.75 -3.92
CA PHE A 329 -5.30 -5.67 -3.69
C PHE A 329 -4.78 -6.74 -2.75
N PRO A 330 -5.45 -7.08 -1.62
CA PRO A 330 -5.04 -8.23 -0.82
C PRO A 330 -4.99 -9.54 -1.62
N ALA A 331 -5.96 -9.76 -2.52
CA ALA A 331 -6.02 -10.95 -3.36
C ALA A 331 -4.91 -10.98 -4.44
N LEU A 332 -4.61 -9.82 -5.03
CA LEU A 332 -3.51 -9.67 -5.98
C LEU A 332 -2.15 -9.80 -5.30
N ARG A 333 -1.94 -9.16 -4.14
CA ARG A 333 -0.68 -9.21 -3.39
C ARG A 333 -0.26 -10.65 -3.09
N LYS A 334 -1.19 -11.46 -2.58
CA LYS A 334 -0.93 -12.90 -2.32
C LYS A 334 -0.45 -13.68 -3.54
N TYR A 335 -0.83 -13.25 -4.75
CA TYR A 335 -0.51 -13.95 -5.99
C TYR A 335 0.70 -13.36 -6.72
N LEU A 336 0.78 -12.04 -6.79
CA LEU A 336 1.80 -11.31 -7.53
C LEU A 336 3.06 -11.13 -6.70
N CYS A 337 2.92 -10.82 -5.41
CA CYS A 337 4.06 -10.64 -4.53
C CYS A 337 4.63 -12.01 -4.14
N THR A 338 5.84 -12.28 -4.59
CA THR A 338 6.74 -13.22 -3.93
C THR A 338 7.30 -12.51 -2.72
N CYS A 339 6.49 -12.31 -1.68
CA CYS A 339 7.01 -11.89 -0.39
C CYS A 339 7.86 -13.03 0.15
N LYS A 340 9.13 -13.08 -0.25
CA LYS A 340 10.16 -13.66 0.58
C LYS A 340 10.23 -12.72 1.76
N VAL A 341 9.58 -13.07 2.87
CA VAL A 341 9.64 -12.31 4.12
C VAL A 341 11.10 -12.29 4.55
N VAL A 342 11.83 -11.28 4.09
CA VAL A 342 13.05 -10.78 4.72
C VAL A 342 12.51 -9.64 5.56
N TYR A 343 12.48 -9.89 6.87
CA TYR A 343 11.87 -9.06 7.91
C TYR A 343 11.98 -7.54 7.66
N GLU A 344 10.93 -6.81 8.04
CA GLU A 344 10.73 -5.34 7.96
C GLU A 344 11.94 -4.47 8.36
N PHE A 345 12.93 -5.04 9.04
CA PHE A 345 14.19 -4.39 9.35
C PHE A 345 15.12 -4.15 8.16
N ALA A 346 15.08 -5.01 7.14
CA ALA A 346 15.79 -4.76 5.90
C ALA A 346 15.21 -3.53 5.18
N LEU A 347 13.91 -3.24 5.33
CA LEU A 347 13.29 -2.04 4.74
C LEU A 347 13.78 -0.75 5.39
N VAL A 348 13.96 -0.70 6.71
CA VAL A 348 14.50 0.50 7.37
C VAL A 348 15.94 0.73 6.93
N VAL A 349 16.79 -0.30 6.99
CA VAL A 349 18.19 -0.18 6.53
C VAL A 349 18.25 0.12 5.03
N ASP A 350 17.46 -0.54 4.19
CA ASP A 350 17.43 -0.31 2.73
C ASP A 350 16.86 1.07 2.37
N ALA A 351 15.84 1.54 3.10
CA ALA A 351 15.30 2.89 2.96
C ALA A 351 16.38 3.91 3.39
N THR A 352 16.93 3.78 4.59
CA THR A 352 18.06 4.59 5.08
C THR A 352 19.21 4.61 4.07
N MET A 353 19.56 3.46 3.49
CA MET A 353 20.60 3.33 2.47
C MET A 353 20.26 4.09 1.19
N THR A 354 18.99 4.08 0.77
CA THR A 354 18.51 4.86 -0.39
C THR A 354 18.76 6.36 -0.20
N PHE A 355 18.68 6.88 1.03
CA PHE A 355 18.96 8.29 1.34
C PHE A 355 20.46 8.57 1.56
N ILE A 356 21.15 7.70 2.32
CA ILE A 356 22.53 7.94 2.75
C ILE A 356 23.52 7.75 1.59
N GLU A 357 23.34 6.73 0.75
CA GLU A 357 24.29 6.41 -0.31
C GLU A 357 24.57 7.59 -1.26
N PRO A 358 23.54 8.27 -1.82
CA PRO A 358 23.76 9.44 -2.67
C PRO A 358 24.55 10.56 -1.97
N ILE A 359 24.28 10.79 -0.67
CA ILE A 359 24.91 11.85 0.12
C ILE A 359 26.38 11.56 0.36
N ILE A 360 26.70 10.35 0.85
CA ILE A 360 28.09 9.95 1.12
C ILE A 360 28.90 9.96 -0.18
N ARG A 361 28.34 9.46 -1.28
CA ARG A 361 28.98 9.51 -2.60
C ARG A 361 29.16 10.94 -3.10
N LYS A 362 28.24 11.86 -2.81
CA LYS A 362 28.37 13.28 -3.18
C LYS A 362 29.45 13.98 -2.35
N LEU A 363 29.42 13.82 -1.02
CA LEU A 363 30.44 14.38 -0.11
C LEU A 363 31.85 13.91 -0.45
N SER A 364 32.02 12.62 -0.75
CA SER A 364 33.30 12.06 -1.18
C SER A 364 33.79 12.63 -2.51
N ARG A 365 32.87 12.88 -3.45
CA ARG A 365 33.18 13.51 -4.75
C ARG A 365 33.57 14.98 -4.61
N GLU A 366 32.86 15.73 -3.77
CA GLU A 366 33.12 17.16 -3.51
C GLU A 366 34.40 17.37 -2.69
N ASN A 367 34.70 16.47 -1.76
CA ASN A 367 35.91 16.52 -0.96
C ASN A 367 36.54 15.13 -0.81
N LYS A 368 37.59 14.88 -1.60
CA LYS A 368 38.35 13.61 -1.59
C LYS A 368 39.05 13.30 -0.26
N ASN A 369 39.19 14.29 0.62
CA ASN A 369 39.76 14.12 1.96
C ASN A 369 38.68 13.88 3.03
N SER A 370 37.42 13.64 2.63
CA SER A 370 36.36 13.29 3.55
C SER A 370 36.71 12.02 4.34
N LYS A 371 36.36 12.04 5.63
CA LYS A 371 36.43 10.89 6.53
C LYS A 371 35.04 10.61 7.05
N PHE A 372 34.63 9.36 6.97
CA PHE A 372 33.36 8.89 7.46
C PHE A 372 33.59 8.10 8.75
N HIS A 373 32.75 8.36 9.74
CA HIS A 373 32.78 7.69 11.04
C HIS A 373 31.39 7.12 11.29
N LEU A 374 31.32 5.87 11.71
CA LEU A 374 30.06 5.19 12.02
C LEU A 374 30.00 4.88 13.51
N THR A 375 28.89 5.26 14.11
CA THR A 375 28.54 4.97 15.51
C THR A 375 27.12 4.45 15.54
N THR A 376 26.84 3.48 16.39
CA THR A 376 25.49 2.95 16.63
C THR A 376 25.10 3.18 18.07
N PHE A 377 23.80 3.25 18.32
CA PHE A 377 23.23 3.34 19.67
C PHE A 377 21.97 2.48 19.73
N ALA A 378 21.61 2.12 20.95
CA ALA A 378 20.35 1.46 21.31
C ALA A 378 19.94 2.10 22.64
N ASP A 379 19.62 1.31 23.66
CA ASP A 379 19.29 1.82 24.98
C ASP A 379 20.34 1.50 26.05
N TYR A 380 20.18 2.02 27.27
CA TYR A 380 20.96 1.65 28.43
C TYR A 380 20.83 0.16 28.77
N PRO A 381 21.92 -0.53 29.14
CA PRO A 381 21.93 -1.97 29.38
C PRO A 381 21.34 -2.30 30.76
N THR A 382 20.04 -2.08 30.92
CA THR A 382 19.27 -2.28 32.16
C THR A 382 18.19 -3.35 31.94
N GLU A 383 17.65 -3.92 33.02
CA GLU A 383 16.60 -4.95 32.93
C GLU A 383 15.28 -4.35 32.45
N GLU A 384 14.99 -3.17 32.97
CA GLU A 384 13.81 -2.36 32.70
C GLU A 384 13.71 -1.98 31.23
N ASN A 385 14.86 -1.68 30.61
CA ASN A 385 14.94 -1.35 29.20
C ASN A 385 15.01 -2.59 28.29
N GLY A 386 14.99 -3.81 28.86
CA GLY A 386 15.08 -5.04 28.06
C GLY A 386 16.45 -5.27 27.40
N ASN A 387 17.46 -4.45 27.71
CA ASN A 387 18.74 -4.41 27.00
C ASN A 387 19.94 -4.97 27.81
N LEU A 388 19.67 -5.73 28.89
CA LEU A 388 20.71 -6.41 29.69
C LEU A 388 21.69 -7.22 28.82
N ASN A 389 21.20 -7.87 27.77
CA ASN A 389 21.99 -8.76 26.91
C ASN A 389 22.54 -8.06 25.65
N GLY A 390 21.94 -6.95 25.21
CA GLY A 390 22.38 -6.21 24.03
C GLY A 390 23.57 -5.28 24.28
N SER A 391 23.83 -4.95 25.55
CA SER A 391 25.13 -4.53 26.11
C SER A 391 25.71 -3.17 25.70
N PHE A 392 24.98 -2.29 25.00
CA PHE A 392 25.46 -0.92 24.75
C PHE A 392 24.33 0.12 24.55
N CYS A 393 24.53 1.30 25.14
CA CYS A 393 23.86 2.56 24.81
C CYS A 393 24.60 3.31 23.67
N TYR A 394 25.89 3.04 23.47
CA TYR A 394 26.70 3.65 22.44
C TYR A 394 27.83 2.73 22.01
N LYS A 395 28.10 2.67 20.70
CA LYS A 395 29.19 1.90 20.13
C LYS A 395 29.81 2.62 18.95
N TYR A 396 31.11 2.89 19.04
CA TYR A 396 31.90 3.28 17.88
C TYR A 396 32.19 2.07 17.00
N VAL A 397 31.82 2.13 15.72
CA VAL A 397 31.95 1.03 14.76
C VAL A 397 33.24 1.18 13.94
N MET A 398 33.41 2.30 13.24
CA MET A 398 34.56 2.46 12.34
C MET A 398 34.88 3.91 11.95
N THR A 399 36.05 4.08 11.33
CA THR A 399 36.43 5.24 10.51
C THR A 399 36.99 4.75 9.18
N THR A 400 36.65 5.43 8.08
CA THR A 400 37.20 5.15 6.76
C THR A 400 37.12 6.38 5.85
N SER A 401 37.95 6.40 4.80
CA SER A 401 37.79 7.30 3.66
C SER A 401 37.25 6.57 2.42
N ASN A 402 37.11 5.25 2.48
CA ASN A 402 36.49 4.45 1.43
C ASN A 402 34.97 4.50 1.59
N VAL A 403 34.29 4.97 0.55
CA VAL A 403 32.83 5.10 0.54
C VAL A 403 32.15 3.75 0.61
N ASP A 404 32.63 2.77 -0.15
CA ASP A 404 31.95 1.47 -0.23
C ASP A 404 32.09 0.71 1.10
N ASP A 405 33.26 0.76 1.74
CA ASP A 405 33.46 0.18 3.09
C ASP A 405 32.52 0.83 4.12
N PHE A 406 32.28 2.14 4.03
CA PHE A 406 31.37 2.86 4.92
C PHE A 406 29.91 2.45 4.69
N LEU A 407 29.49 2.36 3.43
CA LEU A 407 28.13 1.97 3.06
C LEU A 407 27.83 0.52 3.41
N ASP A 408 28.80 -0.38 3.21
CA ASP A 408 28.65 -1.79 3.60
C ASP A 408 28.61 -1.96 5.11
N ALA A 409 29.34 -1.14 5.87
CA ALA A 409 29.23 -1.14 7.32
C ALA A 409 27.85 -0.70 7.82
N ILE A 410 27.21 0.29 7.17
CA ILE A 410 25.82 0.68 7.48
C ILE A 410 24.85 -0.47 7.22
N LYS A 411 24.98 -1.15 6.07
CA LYS A 411 24.15 -2.32 5.74
C LYS A 411 24.30 -3.48 6.72
N SER A 412 25.46 -3.56 7.38
CA SER A 412 25.77 -4.61 8.35
C SER A 412 25.30 -4.30 9.77
N ILE A 413 24.70 -3.13 10.01
CA ILE A 413 24.17 -2.78 11.34
C ILE A 413 23.07 -3.76 11.71
N ASP A 414 23.23 -4.37 12.88
CA ASP A 414 22.19 -5.20 13.49
C ASP A 414 21.15 -4.28 14.15
N SER A 415 19.97 -4.21 13.57
CA SER A 415 18.85 -3.41 14.06
C SER A 415 17.98 -4.14 15.08
N THR A 416 18.38 -5.32 15.54
CA THR A 416 17.60 -6.08 16.55
C THR A 416 17.84 -5.61 17.99
N PHE A 417 18.75 -4.64 18.18
CA PHE A 417 19.03 -4.02 19.47
C PHE A 417 18.17 -2.77 19.65
N GLY A 418 17.30 -2.77 20.66
CA GLY A 418 16.45 -1.64 21.06
C GLY A 418 15.99 -1.78 22.52
N GLY A 419 15.49 -0.69 23.08
CA GLY A 419 14.85 -0.64 24.39
C GLY A 419 13.44 -1.24 24.39
N HIS A 420 12.91 -1.55 25.57
CA HIS A 420 11.49 -1.88 25.76
C HIS A 420 10.61 -0.62 25.83
N ASP A 421 11.17 0.54 26.11
CA ASP A 421 10.48 1.82 26.19
C ASP A 421 10.52 2.58 24.85
N GLU A 422 9.76 3.68 24.78
CA GLU A 422 9.60 4.49 23.57
C GLU A 422 10.77 5.47 23.35
N ASP A 423 11.60 5.67 24.40
CA ASP A 423 12.73 6.59 24.40
C ASP A 423 14.03 5.81 24.23
N GLU A 424 14.95 6.29 23.42
CA GLU A 424 16.26 5.66 23.19
C GLU A 424 17.41 6.57 23.63
N SER A 425 18.62 6.03 23.72
CA SER A 425 19.81 6.78 24.17
C SER A 425 20.43 7.69 23.09
N SER A 426 19.62 8.19 22.15
CA SER A 426 20.03 9.00 21.00
C SER A 426 20.77 10.30 21.38
N LEU A 427 20.39 10.99 22.46
CA LEU A 427 21.15 12.15 22.97
C LEU A 427 22.53 11.75 23.52
N THR A 428 22.63 10.60 24.18
CA THR A 428 23.91 10.04 24.65
C THR A 428 24.81 9.74 23.46
N ALA A 429 24.25 9.14 22.40
CA ALA A 429 24.94 8.89 21.16
C ALA A 429 25.48 10.17 20.51
N LEU A 430 24.70 11.26 20.50
CA LEU A 430 25.16 12.56 20.00
C LEU A 430 26.32 13.13 20.82
N LEU A 431 26.20 13.12 22.16
CA LEU A 431 27.26 13.62 23.04
C LEU A 431 28.55 12.81 22.86
N TYR A 432 28.44 11.48 22.84
CA TYR A 432 29.60 10.60 22.75
C TYR A 432 30.22 10.67 21.36
N THR A 433 29.46 10.73 20.27
CA THR A 433 30.00 10.99 18.93
C THR A 433 30.71 12.34 18.84
N ALA A 434 30.17 13.40 19.46
CA ALA A 434 30.83 14.70 19.46
C ALA A 434 32.15 14.73 20.25
N THR A 435 32.35 13.77 21.17
CA THR A 435 33.51 13.71 22.08
C THR A 435 34.37 12.46 21.94
N GLU A 436 34.02 11.54 21.04
CA GLU A 436 34.66 10.24 20.85
C GLU A 436 36.14 10.43 20.46
N PRO A 437 37.08 9.99 21.32
CA PRO A 437 38.51 10.15 21.06
C PRO A 437 38.96 9.56 19.72
N LYS A 438 38.36 8.47 19.27
CA LYS A 438 38.69 7.81 17.99
C LYS A 438 38.29 8.63 16.75
N ILE A 439 37.30 9.51 16.86
CA ILE A 439 36.88 10.36 15.72
C ILE A 439 37.93 11.44 15.47
N ASN A 440 38.53 11.98 16.54
CA ASN A 440 39.56 13.01 16.47
C ASN A 440 39.17 14.17 15.53
N TRP A 441 38.11 14.89 15.92
CA TRP A 441 37.54 16.02 15.17
C TRP A 441 38.54 17.15 14.86
N THR A 442 39.73 17.15 15.47
CA THR A 442 40.83 18.08 15.23
C THR A 442 41.74 17.55 14.11
N LEU A 443 41.30 17.66 12.86
CA LEU A 443 42.25 17.65 11.76
C LEU A 443 43.15 18.89 11.90
N GLY A 444 44.45 18.68 12.10
CA GLY A 444 45.43 19.74 12.34
C GLY A 444 45.29 20.86 11.31
N SER A 445 44.77 22.00 11.73
CA SER A 445 44.64 23.18 10.88
C SER A 445 46.03 23.74 10.63
N THR A 446 46.58 23.49 9.43
CA THR A 446 47.72 24.26 8.95
C THR A 446 47.23 25.64 8.52
N PRO A 447 48.10 26.67 8.49
CA PRO A 447 47.77 28.00 7.96
C PRO A 447 47.25 28.01 6.52
N HIS A 448 47.36 26.88 5.79
CA HIS A 448 47.07 26.75 4.38
C HIS A 448 46.03 25.67 4.04
N THR A 449 45.48 24.95 5.03
CA THR A 449 44.42 23.96 4.81
C THR A 449 43.07 24.50 5.26
N ASN A 450 42.12 24.47 4.32
CA ASN A 450 40.73 24.88 4.47
C ASN A 450 40.08 24.36 5.77
N LYS A 451 39.19 25.18 6.34
CA LYS A 451 38.37 24.87 7.52
C LYS A 451 37.75 23.47 7.40
N VAL A 452 37.96 22.64 8.40
CA VAL A 452 37.30 21.33 8.51
C VAL A 452 35.84 21.58 8.88
N VAL A 453 34.93 21.06 8.06
CA VAL A 453 33.49 21.05 8.37
C VAL A 453 33.20 19.77 9.14
N LYS A 454 32.63 19.90 10.34
CA LYS A 454 32.27 18.78 11.21
C LYS A 454 30.77 18.55 11.10
N LEU A 455 30.35 17.40 10.60
CA LEU A 455 28.95 17.03 10.45
C LEU A 455 28.67 15.78 11.29
N ILE A 456 27.59 15.78 12.06
CA ILE A 456 26.98 14.60 12.65
C ILE A 456 25.62 14.42 11.97
N ALA A 457 25.35 13.22 11.47
CA ALA A 457 24.03 12.81 11.04
C ALA A 457 23.49 11.80 12.05
N ILE A 458 22.28 12.02 12.55
CA ILE A 458 21.58 11.06 13.42
C ILE A 458 20.33 10.54 12.72
N ALA A 459 20.13 9.22 12.77
CA ALA A 459 18.95 8.56 12.28
C ALA A 459 18.28 7.78 13.41
N THR A 460 16.99 8.02 13.66
CA THR A 460 16.22 7.40 14.74
C THR A 460 14.73 7.53 14.47
N ASP A 461 13.94 6.54 14.86
CA ASP A 461 12.48 6.57 14.93
C ASP A 461 11.95 6.82 16.35
N ALA A 462 12.82 6.61 17.35
CA ALA A 462 12.51 6.78 18.76
C ALA A 462 12.79 8.19 19.32
N TYR A 463 12.15 8.47 20.45
CA TYR A 463 12.40 9.64 21.29
C TYR A 463 13.78 9.58 21.95
N TYR A 464 14.18 10.67 22.61
CA TYR A 464 15.46 10.72 23.30
C TYR A 464 15.32 10.77 24.82
N LYS A 465 16.22 10.07 25.50
CA LYS A 465 16.39 10.22 26.95
C LYS A 465 17.19 11.48 27.28
N SER A 466 16.66 12.34 28.15
CA SER A 466 17.33 13.56 28.62
C SER A 466 17.22 13.71 30.13
N HIS A 467 18.31 14.05 30.81
CA HIS A 467 18.29 14.31 32.25
C HIS A 467 17.65 15.65 32.64
N ASP A 468 17.23 16.46 31.66
CA ASP A 468 16.43 17.67 31.92
C ASP A 468 14.96 17.35 32.17
N ASN A 469 14.45 16.23 31.65
CA ASN A 469 13.08 15.77 31.78
C ASN A 469 13.07 14.28 32.18
N ILE A 470 13.05 14.00 33.47
CA ILE A 470 13.00 12.63 34.00
C ILE A 470 11.53 12.17 34.00
N PRO A 471 11.14 11.15 33.21
CA PRO A 471 9.77 10.64 33.21
C PRO A 471 9.41 10.00 34.56
N GLU A 472 8.12 9.93 34.89
CA GLU A 472 7.66 9.33 36.17
C GLU A 472 8.06 7.85 36.29
N ASN A 473 8.12 7.14 35.16
CA ASN A 473 8.53 5.74 35.06
C ASN A 473 9.96 5.60 34.52
N ALA A 474 10.86 6.53 34.86
CA ALA A 474 12.23 6.49 34.39
C ALA A 474 12.94 5.19 34.76
N GLY A 475 13.67 4.63 33.78
CA GLY A 475 14.57 3.51 34.00
C GLY A 475 15.73 3.88 34.95
N PRO A 476 16.47 2.89 35.47
CA PRO A 476 17.51 3.12 36.47
C PRO A 476 18.69 3.94 35.95
N GLU A 477 18.84 4.11 34.64
CA GLU A 477 19.85 4.97 34.01
C GLU A 477 19.76 6.43 34.47
N TYR A 478 18.59 6.90 34.91
CA TYR A 478 18.43 8.25 35.44
C TYR A 478 19.06 8.45 36.82
N ASN A 479 19.39 7.36 37.52
CA ASN A 479 20.12 7.40 38.79
C ASN A 479 21.65 7.43 38.59
N TYR A 480 22.12 7.22 37.37
CA TYR A 480 23.55 7.26 37.06
C TYR A 480 24.06 8.71 37.04
N PRO A 481 25.38 8.93 37.24
CA PRO A 481 25.96 10.26 37.14
C PRO A 481 25.70 10.88 35.75
N VAL A 482 25.38 12.18 35.71
CA VAL A 482 25.15 12.88 34.45
C VAL A 482 26.47 13.07 33.70
N PRO A 483 26.58 12.68 32.42
CA PRO A 483 27.80 12.83 31.65
C PRO A 483 28.05 14.31 31.29
N ASN A 484 29.33 14.69 31.28
CA ASN A 484 29.81 16.03 30.86
C ASN A 484 30.83 15.93 29.72
N GLY A 485 30.64 14.96 28.83
CA GLY A 485 31.56 14.62 27.74
C GLY A 485 31.51 13.14 27.42
N TYR A 486 32.60 12.61 26.85
CA TYR A 486 32.73 11.19 26.55
C TYR A 486 32.75 10.37 27.83
N ALA A 487 31.92 9.33 27.88
CA ALA A 487 31.78 8.41 29.00
C ALA A 487 31.34 7.04 28.48
N ASP A 488 30.85 6.18 29.37
CA ASP A 488 30.27 4.88 29.04
C ASP A 488 28.82 4.78 29.52
N CYS A 489 28.19 3.64 29.31
CA CYS A 489 26.80 3.41 29.68
C CYS A 489 26.56 3.27 31.19
N THR A 490 27.55 3.56 32.03
CA THR A 490 27.40 3.71 33.48
C THR A 490 27.06 5.15 33.89
N TYR A 491 27.01 6.07 32.94
CA TYR A 491 26.51 7.44 33.09
C TYR A 491 25.10 7.55 32.54
N GLY A 492 24.29 8.42 33.14
CA GLY A 492 22.90 8.60 32.73
C GLY A 492 22.76 9.36 31.42
N PRO A 493 21.53 9.66 30.99
CA PRO A 493 21.29 10.52 29.85
C PRO A 493 21.94 11.90 30.04
N PRO A 494 22.44 12.56 28.98
CA PRO A 494 22.98 13.91 29.11
C PRO A 494 21.86 14.94 29.28
N LYS A 495 22.27 16.16 29.68
CA LYS A 495 21.40 17.34 29.57
C LYS A 495 21.48 17.92 28.16
N LEU A 496 20.35 18.38 27.63
CA LEU A 496 20.26 19.03 26.32
C LEU A 496 21.21 20.22 26.24
N ARG A 497 21.26 21.04 27.30
CA ARG A 497 22.16 22.20 27.37
C ARG A 497 23.63 21.81 27.23
N THR A 498 24.06 20.74 27.89
CA THR A 498 25.45 20.26 27.81
C THR A 498 25.80 19.86 26.37
N LEU A 499 24.91 19.14 25.70
CA LEU A 499 25.09 18.76 24.29
C LEU A 499 25.16 20.00 23.38
N PHE A 500 24.20 20.92 23.47
CA PHE A 500 24.14 22.09 22.59
C PHE A 500 25.31 23.05 22.79
N ASP A 501 25.73 23.27 24.04
CA ASP A 501 26.89 24.11 24.34
C ASP A 501 28.17 23.48 23.75
N LEU A 502 28.30 22.16 23.79
CA LEU A 502 29.40 21.44 23.14
C LEU A 502 29.35 21.56 21.61
N LEU A 503 28.22 21.25 20.96
CA LEU A 503 28.08 21.32 19.50
C LEU A 503 28.41 22.73 18.98
N ARG A 504 27.96 23.77 19.70
CA ARG A 504 28.25 25.17 19.39
C ARG A 504 29.73 25.51 19.56
N LYS A 505 30.31 25.14 20.71
CA LYS A 505 31.73 25.38 21.02
C LYS A 505 32.63 24.73 19.99
N GLU A 506 32.33 23.48 19.62
CA GLU A 506 33.14 22.68 18.70
C GLU A 506 32.81 22.92 17.22
N LYS A 507 31.80 23.75 16.94
CA LYS A 507 31.29 24.07 15.59
C LYS A 507 30.96 22.80 14.79
N ILE A 508 30.29 21.87 15.46
CA ILE A 508 29.73 20.67 14.84
C ILE A 508 28.34 21.04 14.33
N TYR A 509 28.01 20.62 13.10
CA TYR A 509 26.69 20.72 12.49
C TYR A 509 25.95 19.38 12.61
N LEU A 510 24.64 19.42 12.81
CA LEU A 510 23.77 18.27 13.02
C LEU A 510 22.73 18.17 11.92
N ILE A 511 22.66 17.00 11.30
CA ILE A 511 21.64 16.60 10.33
C ILE A 511 20.77 15.54 11.03
N ARG A 512 19.46 15.71 11.00
CA ARG A 512 18.51 14.86 11.72
C ARG A 512 17.65 14.07 10.72
N PHE A 513 17.64 12.76 10.86
CA PHE A 513 16.80 11.81 10.14
C PHE A 513 15.85 11.18 11.16
N ILE A 514 14.81 11.93 11.53
CA ILE A 514 13.83 11.48 12.53
C ILE A 514 12.65 10.86 11.80
N TYR A 515 12.41 9.59 12.06
CA TYR A 515 11.25 8.86 11.52
C TYR A 515 10.11 8.93 12.54
N GLY A 516 8.86 8.90 12.06
CA GLY A 516 7.67 9.00 12.90
C GLY A 516 7.22 10.45 13.18
N TYR A 517 5.91 10.71 13.03
CA TYR A 517 5.33 12.05 13.14
C TYR A 517 5.44 12.63 14.56
N TYR A 518 5.17 11.83 15.58
CA TYR A 518 5.20 12.27 16.98
C TYR A 518 6.62 12.59 17.43
N THR A 519 7.55 11.69 17.16
CA THR A 519 8.98 11.85 17.44
C THR A 519 9.55 13.13 16.84
N SER A 520 9.27 13.41 15.56
CA SER A 520 9.80 14.60 14.87
C SER A 520 9.41 15.92 15.53
N ASN A 521 8.17 16.05 16.00
CA ASN A 521 7.66 17.29 16.58
C ASN A 521 8.40 17.72 17.85
N ASP A 522 8.83 16.78 18.69
CA ASP A 522 9.52 17.12 19.94
C ASP A 522 11.01 17.37 19.73
N TRP A 523 11.64 16.64 18.79
CA TRP A 523 12.95 17.03 18.27
C TRP A 523 12.92 18.45 17.71
N ASP A 524 11.90 18.83 16.94
CA ASP A 524 11.80 20.18 16.40
C ASP A 524 11.59 21.24 17.48
N LYS A 525 10.68 21.01 18.44
CA LYS A 525 10.46 21.96 19.55
C LYS A 525 11.72 22.26 20.34
N GLU A 526 12.55 21.26 20.63
CA GLU A 526 13.76 21.48 21.44
C GLU A 526 14.93 22.01 20.61
N PHE A 527 15.07 21.62 19.35
CA PHE A 527 16.17 22.11 18.50
C PHE A 527 15.91 23.51 17.93
N ASP A 528 14.66 23.87 17.63
CA ASP A 528 14.28 25.20 17.13
C ASP A 528 14.47 26.28 18.21
N LYS A 529 14.12 25.98 19.47
CA LYS A 529 14.33 26.90 20.61
C LYS A 529 15.80 27.27 20.81
N ASN A 530 16.71 26.36 20.45
CA ASN A 530 18.13 26.52 20.70
C ASN A 530 18.91 27.15 19.53
N THR A 531 18.20 27.71 18.52
CA THR A 531 18.76 28.46 17.38
C THR A 531 19.91 27.73 16.69
N TYR A 532 19.71 26.44 16.46
CA TYR A 532 20.64 25.66 15.66
C TYR A 532 20.22 25.74 14.18
N HIS A 533 21.18 25.69 13.25
CA HIS A 533 20.88 25.44 11.83
C HIS A 533 20.50 23.96 11.64
N GLY A 534 19.51 23.50 12.39
CA GLY A 534 18.95 22.16 12.28
C GLY A 534 17.94 22.18 11.15
N TRP A 535 18.17 21.36 10.13
CA TRP A 535 17.12 21.10 9.15
C TRP A 535 16.21 20.04 9.75
N SER A 536 14.90 20.28 9.74
CA SER A 536 13.89 19.25 10.00
C SER A 536 13.26 18.85 8.67
N SER A 537 13.25 17.55 8.39
CA SER A 537 12.40 17.01 7.34
C SER A 537 11.22 16.35 8.04
N ASN A 538 10.11 17.07 8.17
CA ASN A 538 8.82 16.44 8.47
C ASN A 538 8.39 15.69 7.21
N SER A 539 8.64 14.37 7.17
CA SER A 539 8.43 13.55 5.98
C SER A 539 6.97 13.19 5.79
N GLU A 540 6.21 14.12 5.20
CA GLU A 540 5.14 13.69 4.30
C GLU A 540 5.79 13.22 2.99
N GLY A 541 6.11 11.92 2.92
CA GLY A 541 6.66 11.23 1.76
C GLY A 541 8.20 11.25 1.62
N ASP A 542 8.78 10.08 1.37
CA ASP A 542 10.22 9.85 1.19
C ASP A 542 10.85 10.76 0.14
N GLU A 543 10.14 11.02 -0.97
CA GLU A 543 10.63 11.84 -2.07
C GLU A 543 10.73 13.34 -1.70
N LYS A 544 9.79 13.84 -0.89
CA LYS A 544 9.79 15.21 -0.38
C LYS A 544 10.89 15.40 0.66
N ALA A 545 11.14 14.38 1.48
CA ALA A 545 12.27 14.35 2.41
C ALA A 545 13.62 14.38 1.68
N ILE A 546 13.80 13.56 0.62
CA ILE A 546 15.02 13.58 -0.24
C ILE A 546 15.26 14.95 -0.81
N LYS A 547 14.23 15.56 -1.39
CA LYS A 547 14.34 16.87 -2.03
C LYS A 547 14.71 17.95 -1.00
N THR A 548 14.01 17.98 0.13
CA THR A 548 14.25 18.96 1.20
C THR A 548 15.66 18.82 1.79
N LEU A 549 16.13 17.58 1.94
CA LEU A 549 17.47 17.27 2.42
C LEU A 549 18.56 17.66 1.40
N GLY A 550 18.36 17.34 0.13
CA GLY A 550 19.25 17.74 -0.96
C GLY A 550 19.37 19.26 -1.04
N GLU A 551 18.24 19.97 -0.95
CA GLU A 551 18.18 21.43 -0.90
C GLU A 551 18.87 21.98 0.36
N GLY A 552 18.72 21.33 1.52
CA GLY A 552 19.35 21.73 2.78
C GLY A 552 20.87 21.54 2.78
N ILE A 553 21.36 20.41 2.26
CA ILE A 553 22.79 20.15 2.07
C ILE A 553 23.37 21.15 1.07
N ASP A 554 22.68 21.41 -0.05
CA ASP A 554 23.14 22.36 -1.06
C ASP A 554 23.14 23.81 -0.53
N ALA A 555 22.12 24.21 0.22
CA ALA A 555 22.06 25.51 0.88
C ALA A 555 23.19 25.67 1.92
N HIS A 556 23.49 24.61 2.66
CA HIS A 556 24.56 24.63 3.65
C HIS A 556 25.96 24.61 3.01
N ALA A 557 26.17 23.79 1.98
CA ALA A 557 27.40 23.80 1.18
C ALA A 557 27.63 25.17 0.55
N HIS A 558 26.55 25.81 0.04
CA HIS A 558 26.60 27.17 -0.47
C HIS A 558 26.97 28.19 0.62
N PHE A 559 26.37 28.11 1.81
CA PHE A 559 26.71 28.96 2.96
C PHE A 559 28.17 28.76 3.42
N ILE A 560 28.67 27.54 3.46
CA ILE A 560 30.08 27.27 3.83
C ILE A 560 31.04 27.86 2.81
N CYS A 561 30.72 27.75 1.52
CA CYS A 561 31.56 28.23 0.43
C CYS A 561 31.47 29.75 0.23
N ASN A 562 30.34 30.36 0.59
CA ASN A 562 30.05 31.80 0.49
C ASN A 562 29.41 32.30 1.81
N PRO A 563 30.18 32.36 2.91
CA PRO A 563 29.65 32.66 4.25
C PRO A 563 29.11 34.08 4.44
#